data_AF-A0A5N7D7D9-F1
#
_entry.id   AF-A0A5N7D7D9-F1
#
_cell.length_a   1.000
_cell.length_b   1.000
_cell.length_c   1.000
_cell.angle_alpha   90.00
_cell.angle_beta   90.00
_cell.angle_gamma   90.00
#
_symmetry.space_group_name_H-M   'P 1'
#
loop_
_entity.id
_entity.type
_entity.pdbx_description
1 polymer ?
#
loop_
_entity_poly.entity_id
_entity_poly.type
_entity_poly.pdbx_seq_one_letter_code
_entity_poly.pdbx_strand_id
1 'polypeptide(L)'
;MTSSQPLFVVQEAQCFYQISTIYNTCPRYLFYALLIASCLTRWTGWLADVFLGAAATYAGTAAIEAFILLASPQKKPEPELVTIPFISKNTTLWNDFPQLITETNQVLVQPASLEFDADAVVAIVVTGYLVFLPLQCWSRILTHQRARNLLFSLWNVLMLAGAICALVYAAKNSSAPSQYMFCYPDLPPFDQTSSDGWQPSWRRSTWNDSVWGTFSNFSRWGQLGDICFNPCFNSSQILREPTSLQSWVATKDSELAHPQKFWTKLAYSRRYIYSLIILCLVLNVVNLAYKFLPYRSQIPSSKLVVIWRERKNILKGLKRELSEARSTAKEQLENKETETCPNPIVRKSPWMRARPFFSAIFLRALLRVAVDSAILLGLVFSMVISPFTIIAFVAWAEWTIYNDGPAQEKPQQVGQWSYLVSVGFLVLSAAILMLKYRLATTSELDEEIQKLKRDLQKLEMRRESQARRRTASSTGDEHDS
;
A
#
# COMPACT_ATOMS: atom_id res chain seq x y z
N MET A 1 -44.76 35.08 10.67
CA MET A 1 -43.67 35.56 9.79
C MET A 1 -43.19 36.90 10.31
N THR A 2 -42.35 36.88 11.34
CA THR A 2 -41.63 38.04 11.86
C THR A 2 -40.48 38.37 10.90
N SER A 3 -40.36 39.62 10.51
CA SER A 3 -39.45 40.13 9.45
C SER A 3 -37.96 40.12 9.82
N SER A 4 -37.52 39.26 10.73
CA SER A 4 -36.20 39.30 11.36
C SER A 4 -35.34 38.05 11.14
N GLN A 5 -35.87 36.97 10.55
CA GLN A 5 -35.12 35.74 10.26
C GLN A 5 -34.90 35.58 8.74
N PRO A 6 -33.71 35.12 8.30
CA PRO A 6 -33.43 34.87 6.90
C PRO A 6 -34.30 33.72 6.35
N LEU A 7 -34.61 33.73 5.05
CA LEU A 7 -35.44 32.69 4.42
C LEU A 7 -34.82 31.29 4.57
N PHE A 8 -33.49 31.22 4.48
CA PHE A 8 -32.71 30.01 4.69
C PHE A 8 -31.33 30.40 5.23
N VAL A 9 -30.64 29.44 5.81
CA VAL A 9 -29.28 29.56 6.33
C VAL A 9 -28.36 28.61 5.58
N VAL A 10 -27.06 28.89 5.60
CA VAL A 10 -26.05 28.08 4.91
C VAL A 10 -24.98 27.70 5.89
N GLN A 11 -24.62 26.42 5.90
CA GLN A 11 -23.50 25.92 6.68
C GLN A 11 -22.57 25.06 5.83
N GLU A 12 -21.30 25.05 6.23
CA GLU A 12 -20.31 24.17 5.61
C GLU A 12 -20.58 22.72 6.04
N ALA A 13 -20.63 21.84 5.06
CA ALA A 13 -20.85 20.41 5.23
C ALA A 13 -19.77 19.64 4.48
N GLN A 14 -19.58 18.38 4.84
CA GLN A 14 -18.75 17.44 4.12
C GLN A 14 -19.63 16.36 3.53
N CYS A 15 -19.46 16.08 2.24
CA CYS A 15 -20.17 15.00 1.59
C CYS A 15 -19.20 13.89 1.24
N PHE A 16 -19.52 12.66 1.63
CA PHE A 16 -18.62 11.53 1.47
C PHE A 16 -19.38 10.22 1.23
N TYR A 17 -18.70 9.31 0.53
CA TYR A 17 -19.04 7.89 0.53
C TYR A 17 -18.34 7.24 1.72
N GLN A 18 -19.12 6.52 2.52
CA GLN A 18 -18.59 5.75 3.64
C GLN A 18 -17.71 4.61 3.16
N ILE A 19 -16.83 4.15 4.04
CA ILE A 19 -15.96 2.99 3.79
C ILE A 19 -16.83 1.76 3.48
N SER A 20 -16.51 1.07 2.40
CA SER A 20 -17.19 -0.16 2.03
C SER A 20 -16.96 -1.28 3.03
N THR A 21 -17.98 -2.13 3.17
CA THR A 21 -17.94 -3.31 4.06
C THR A 21 -16.76 -4.23 3.82
N ILE A 22 -16.29 -4.36 2.57
CA ILE A 22 -15.11 -5.16 2.23
C ILE A 22 -13.82 -4.59 2.79
N TYR A 23 -13.74 -3.27 2.96
CA TYR A 23 -12.59 -2.59 3.53
C TYR A 23 -12.80 -2.19 4.98
N ASN A 24 -13.85 -2.69 5.63
CA ASN A 24 -14.12 -2.40 7.02
C ASN A 24 -13.02 -2.96 7.94
N THR A 25 -13.08 -2.57 9.19
CA THR A 25 -12.13 -2.90 10.26
C THR A 25 -11.82 -4.40 10.36
N CYS A 26 -12.83 -5.27 10.27
CA CYS A 26 -12.64 -6.72 10.39
C CYS A 26 -11.82 -7.31 9.22
N PRO A 27 -12.19 -7.13 7.93
CA PRO A 27 -11.37 -7.54 6.80
C PRO A 27 -9.93 -7.00 6.82
N ARG A 28 -9.71 -5.73 7.19
CA ARG A 28 -8.36 -5.16 7.29
C ARG A 28 -7.52 -5.81 8.38
N TYR A 29 -8.07 -6.02 9.57
CA TYR A 29 -7.34 -6.73 10.64
C TYR A 29 -7.07 -8.19 10.29
N LEU A 30 -8.02 -8.87 9.64
CA LEU A 30 -7.81 -10.21 9.15
C LEU A 30 -6.68 -10.25 8.10
N PHE A 31 -6.62 -9.27 7.20
CA PHE A 31 -5.52 -9.10 6.26
C PHE A 31 -4.17 -8.93 6.96
N TYR A 32 -4.05 -8.05 7.96
CA TYR A 32 -2.81 -7.90 8.72
C TYR A 32 -2.44 -9.17 9.49
N ALA A 33 -3.42 -9.85 10.09
CA ALA A 33 -3.21 -11.13 10.77
C ALA A 33 -2.71 -12.20 9.79
N LEU A 34 -3.24 -12.27 8.57
CA LEU A 34 -2.77 -13.18 7.53
C LEU A 34 -1.33 -12.87 7.09
N LEU A 35 -0.95 -11.59 7.00
CA LEU A 35 0.44 -11.20 6.69
C LEU A 35 1.41 -11.61 7.80
N ILE A 36 1.03 -11.43 9.07
CA ILE A 36 1.81 -11.88 10.23
C ILE A 36 1.89 -13.42 10.25
N ALA A 37 0.76 -14.09 10.06
CA ALA A 37 0.70 -15.55 10.01
C ALA A 37 1.58 -16.11 8.88
N SER A 38 1.58 -15.48 7.70
CA SER A 38 2.46 -15.85 6.58
C SER A 38 3.94 -15.72 6.93
N CYS A 39 4.31 -14.67 7.68
CA CYS A 39 5.68 -14.50 8.16
C CYS A 39 6.09 -15.56 9.21
N LEU A 40 5.20 -15.88 10.17
CA LEU A 40 5.46 -16.84 11.23
C LEU A 40 5.47 -18.30 10.73
N THR A 41 4.56 -18.63 9.83
CA THR A 41 4.37 -19.98 9.27
C THR A 41 5.27 -20.28 8.08
N ARG A 42 6.27 -19.43 7.79
CA ARG A 42 7.21 -19.58 6.67
C ARG A 42 7.89 -20.96 6.61
N TRP A 43 8.02 -21.64 7.74
CA TRP A 43 8.64 -22.96 7.87
C TRP A 43 7.70 -24.11 7.49
N THR A 44 6.39 -23.89 7.60
CA THR A 44 5.32 -24.83 7.22
C THR A 44 4.82 -24.46 5.83
N GLY A 45 5.47 -25.01 4.80
CA GLY A 45 5.36 -24.56 3.40
C GLY A 45 3.93 -24.39 2.88
N TRP A 46 3.06 -25.39 3.04
CA TRP A 46 1.68 -25.28 2.51
C TRP A 46 0.92 -24.13 3.17
N LEU A 47 1.13 -23.92 4.48
CA LEU A 47 0.26 -23.06 5.28
C LEU A 47 0.59 -21.60 5.01
N ALA A 48 1.88 -21.31 4.85
CA ALA A 48 2.35 -20.03 4.37
C ALA A 48 1.80 -19.72 2.97
N ASP A 49 1.77 -20.70 2.05
CA ASP A 49 1.26 -20.47 0.68
C ASP A 49 -0.25 -20.12 0.68
N VAL A 50 -1.05 -20.76 1.55
CA VAL A 50 -2.49 -20.45 1.68
C VAL A 50 -2.72 -19.07 2.27
N PHE A 51 -2.07 -18.73 3.40
CA PHE A 51 -2.24 -17.42 4.03
C PHE A 51 -1.72 -16.28 3.15
N LEU A 52 -0.59 -16.50 2.49
CA LEU A 52 0.00 -15.53 1.59
C LEU A 52 -0.87 -15.36 0.34
N GLY A 53 -1.44 -16.44 -0.18
CA GLY A 53 -2.39 -16.42 -1.29
C GLY A 53 -3.65 -15.61 -0.96
N ALA A 54 -4.25 -15.85 0.21
CA ALA A 54 -5.44 -15.12 0.66
C ALA A 54 -5.16 -13.62 0.88
N ALA A 55 -4.02 -13.28 1.50
CA ALA A 55 -3.60 -11.89 1.66
C ALA A 55 -3.29 -11.24 0.29
N ALA A 56 -2.65 -11.98 -0.61
CA ALA A 56 -2.33 -11.53 -1.96
C ALA A 56 -3.59 -11.24 -2.79
N THR A 57 -4.64 -12.07 -2.69
CA THR A 57 -5.90 -11.85 -3.41
C THR A 57 -6.62 -10.62 -2.90
N TYR A 58 -6.70 -10.44 -1.58
CA TYR A 58 -7.35 -9.26 -0.99
C TYR A 58 -6.62 -7.95 -1.30
N ALA A 59 -5.28 -7.98 -1.27
CA ALA A 59 -4.50 -6.82 -1.66
C ALA A 59 -4.57 -6.57 -3.18
N GLY A 60 -4.63 -7.63 -3.98
CA GLY A 60 -4.84 -7.56 -5.42
C GLY A 60 -6.19 -6.95 -5.80
N THR A 61 -7.28 -7.30 -5.11
CA THR A 61 -8.60 -6.69 -5.36
C THR A 61 -8.57 -5.19 -5.08
N ALA A 62 -7.94 -4.77 -3.98
CA ALA A 62 -7.76 -3.35 -3.65
C ALA A 62 -6.91 -2.62 -4.70
N ALA A 63 -5.87 -3.27 -5.24
CA ALA A 63 -5.05 -2.68 -6.31
C ALA A 63 -5.84 -2.47 -7.61
N ILE A 64 -6.71 -3.42 -7.96
CA ILE A 64 -7.59 -3.29 -9.12
C ILE A 64 -8.62 -2.16 -8.91
N GLU A 65 -9.17 -2.02 -7.71
CA GLU A 65 -10.05 -0.90 -7.39
C GLU A 65 -9.35 0.46 -7.51
N ALA A 66 -8.11 0.56 -7.04
CA ALA A 66 -7.29 1.76 -7.24
C ALA A 66 -7.12 2.11 -8.72
N PHE A 67 -7.03 1.11 -9.61
CA PHE A 67 -7.00 1.36 -11.06
C PHE A 67 -8.31 1.93 -11.58
N ILE A 68 -9.45 1.40 -11.14
CA ILE A 68 -10.77 1.89 -11.58
C ILE A 68 -10.98 3.32 -11.10
N LEU A 69 -10.72 3.59 -9.82
CA LEU A 69 -10.92 4.91 -9.22
C LEU A 69 -10.04 5.98 -9.88
N LEU A 70 -8.79 5.64 -10.23
CA LEU A 70 -7.92 6.55 -10.97
C LEU A 70 -8.35 6.75 -12.43
N ALA A 71 -8.77 5.68 -13.11
CA ALA A 71 -9.15 5.73 -14.53
C ALA A 71 -10.46 6.50 -14.75
N SER A 72 -11.39 6.44 -13.80
CA SER A 72 -12.68 7.14 -13.86
C SER A 72 -12.88 8.04 -12.64
N PRO A 73 -12.15 9.17 -12.57
CA PRO A 73 -12.32 10.11 -11.46
C PRO A 73 -13.70 10.77 -11.50
N GLN A 74 -14.18 11.20 -10.34
CA GLN A 74 -15.40 11.99 -10.22
C GLN A 74 -15.39 13.20 -11.16
N LYS A 75 -16.48 13.39 -11.91
CA LYS A 75 -16.71 14.59 -12.71
C LYS A 75 -17.06 15.75 -11.78
N LYS A 76 -16.18 16.75 -11.72
CA LYS A 76 -16.44 18.00 -10.98
C LYS A 76 -17.09 18.99 -11.95
N PRO A 77 -18.34 19.45 -11.69
CA PRO A 77 -18.96 20.49 -12.52
C PRO A 77 -18.22 21.82 -12.34
N GLU A 78 -18.49 22.77 -13.25
CA GLU A 78 -17.97 24.13 -13.09
C GLU A 78 -18.55 24.78 -11.82
N PRO A 79 -17.75 25.56 -11.09
CA PRO A 79 -18.20 26.20 -9.88
C PRO A 79 -19.16 27.36 -10.21
N GLU A 80 -20.31 27.43 -9.55
CA GLU A 80 -21.30 28.49 -9.74
C GLU A 80 -21.50 29.30 -8.46
N LEU A 81 -21.69 30.62 -8.60
CA LEU A 81 -21.97 31.52 -7.48
C LEU A 81 -23.45 31.46 -7.09
N VAL A 82 -23.71 31.26 -5.81
CA VAL A 82 -25.05 31.27 -5.21
C VAL A 82 -25.15 32.41 -4.22
N THR A 83 -26.18 33.24 -4.37
CA THR A 83 -26.47 34.34 -3.44
C THR A 83 -27.16 33.80 -2.19
N ILE A 84 -26.72 34.26 -1.02
CA ILE A 84 -27.20 33.81 0.29
C ILE A 84 -27.65 34.99 1.16
N PRO A 85 -28.61 34.80 2.08
CA PRO A 85 -28.98 35.82 3.05
C PRO A 85 -27.78 36.23 3.90
N PHE A 86 -27.59 37.53 4.07
CA PHE A 86 -26.51 38.05 4.92
C PHE A 86 -26.83 37.79 6.39
N ILE A 87 -25.91 37.12 7.09
CA ILE A 87 -26.01 36.85 8.53
C ILE A 87 -24.77 37.42 9.21
N SER A 88 -24.99 38.29 10.20
CA SER A 88 -23.89 38.81 11.02
C SER A 88 -23.36 37.75 11.97
N LYS A 89 -22.06 37.82 12.31
CA LYS A 89 -21.41 36.95 13.29
C LYS A 89 -22.12 36.92 14.65
N ASN A 90 -22.72 38.03 15.06
CA ASN A 90 -23.45 38.13 16.34
C ASN A 90 -24.90 37.63 16.20
N THR A 91 -25.05 36.34 15.89
CA THR A 91 -26.35 35.67 15.70
C THR A 91 -26.56 34.58 16.74
N THR A 92 -27.81 34.31 17.12
CA THR A 92 -28.18 33.19 17.99
C THR A 92 -28.20 31.84 17.26
N LEU A 93 -28.13 31.85 15.92
CA LEU A 93 -28.16 30.65 15.06
C LEU A 93 -26.97 29.70 15.25
N TRP A 94 -25.88 30.15 15.89
CA TRP A 94 -24.71 29.31 16.18
C TRP A 94 -24.97 28.15 17.15
N ASN A 95 -26.08 28.17 17.87
CA ASN A 95 -26.47 27.07 18.75
C ASN A 95 -26.96 25.87 17.95
N ASP A 96 -27.67 26.14 16.85
CA ASP A 96 -28.31 25.12 16.01
C ASP A 96 -27.48 24.81 14.76
N PHE A 97 -26.67 25.77 14.28
CA PHE A 97 -25.83 25.67 13.09
C PHE A 97 -24.35 25.94 13.44
N PRO A 98 -23.57 24.91 13.81
CA PRO A 98 -22.21 25.09 14.31
C PRO A 98 -21.21 25.54 13.23
N GLN A 99 -21.50 25.28 11.95
CA GLN A 99 -20.64 25.63 10.80
C GLN A 99 -21.29 26.70 9.90
N LEU A 100 -22.01 27.65 10.50
CA LEU A 100 -22.76 28.68 9.79
C LEU A 100 -21.83 29.64 9.01
N ILE A 101 -22.19 29.92 7.76
CA ILE A 101 -21.52 30.93 6.94
C ILE A 101 -22.05 32.32 7.31
N THR A 102 -21.15 33.23 7.68
CA THR A 102 -21.47 34.60 8.14
C THR A 102 -20.65 35.65 7.38
N GLU A 103 -21.07 36.91 7.47
CA GLU A 103 -20.38 38.09 6.88
C GLU A 103 -20.18 38.04 5.36
N THR A 104 -20.94 37.19 4.66
CA THR A 104 -20.88 37.06 3.20
C THR A 104 -22.30 36.93 2.65
N ASN A 105 -22.48 37.34 1.39
CA ASN A 105 -23.76 37.28 0.68
C ASN A 105 -23.71 36.30 -0.51
N GLN A 106 -22.59 35.62 -0.71
CA GLN A 106 -22.37 34.71 -1.84
C GLN A 106 -21.47 33.55 -1.40
N VAL A 107 -21.76 32.36 -1.92
CA VAL A 107 -20.94 31.15 -1.78
C VAL A 107 -20.72 30.50 -3.13
N LEU A 108 -19.57 29.86 -3.31
CA LEU A 108 -19.21 29.17 -4.54
C LEU A 108 -19.59 27.70 -4.43
N VAL A 109 -20.66 27.28 -5.11
CA VAL A 109 -21.16 25.91 -5.05
C VAL A 109 -20.53 25.08 -6.17
N GLN A 110 -19.73 24.08 -5.77
CA GLN A 110 -19.18 23.07 -6.66
C GLN A 110 -19.41 21.67 -6.07
N PRO A 111 -20.48 20.97 -6.48
CA PRO A 111 -20.81 19.64 -6.01
C PRO A 111 -19.64 18.66 -6.17
N ALA A 112 -19.20 18.09 -5.06
CA ALA A 112 -18.21 17.04 -5.02
C ALA A 112 -18.43 16.16 -3.78
N SER A 113 -17.77 15.01 -3.76
CA SER A 113 -17.82 14.06 -2.65
C SER A 113 -16.42 13.52 -2.36
N LEU A 114 -16.16 13.20 -1.10
CA LEU A 114 -14.97 12.47 -0.69
C LEU A 114 -15.23 10.96 -0.77
N GLU A 115 -14.23 10.20 -1.19
CA GLU A 115 -14.28 8.74 -1.20
C GLU A 115 -13.37 8.18 -0.10
N PHE A 116 -13.94 7.66 1.00
CA PHE A 116 -13.16 7.14 2.12
C PHE A 116 -12.55 5.76 1.85
N ASP A 117 -12.99 5.03 0.82
CA ASP A 117 -12.27 3.82 0.39
C ASP A 117 -10.87 4.13 -0.13
N ALA A 118 -10.59 5.37 -0.57
CA ALA A 118 -9.27 5.77 -1.02
C ALA A 118 -8.19 5.49 0.03
N ASP A 119 -8.45 5.84 1.29
CA ASP A 119 -7.49 5.71 2.38
C ASP A 119 -7.35 4.24 2.83
N ALA A 120 -8.46 3.49 2.85
CA ALA A 120 -8.44 2.05 3.13
C ALA A 120 -7.68 1.25 2.05
N VAL A 121 -7.91 1.57 0.76
CA VAL A 121 -7.20 0.97 -0.37
C VAL A 121 -5.71 1.30 -0.33
N VAL A 122 -5.33 2.55 -0.02
CA VAL A 122 -3.92 2.93 0.19
C VAL A 122 -3.29 2.09 1.31
N ALA A 123 -3.98 1.94 2.44
CA ALA A 123 -3.49 1.15 3.56
C ALA A 123 -3.20 -0.30 3.16
N ILE A 124 -4.12 -0.95 2.45
CA ILE A 124 -4.01 -2.35 2.03
C ILE A 124 -2.92 -2.52 0.98
N VAL A 125 -2.93 -1.71 -0.08
CA VAL A 125 -2.05 -1.91 -1.23
C VAL A 125 -0.61 -1.58 -0.91
N VAL A 126 -0.37 -0.48 -0.17
CA VAL A 126 0.98 -0.10 0.26
C VAL A 126 1.51 -1.11 1.29
N THR A 127 0.70 -1.54 2.26
CA THR A 127 1.13 -2.56 3.24
C THR A 127 1.44 -3.88 2.56
N GLY A 128 0.59 -4.34 1.64
CA GLY A 128 0.84 -5.52 0.82
C GLY A 128 2.17 -5.41 0.09
N TYR A 129 2.39 -4.32 -0.64
CA TYR A 129 3.65 -4.11 -1.35
C TYR A 129 4.88 -4.11 -0.42
N LEU A 130 4.81 -3.41 0.71
CA LEU A 130 5.90 -3.33 1.69
C LEU A 130 6.23 -4.66 2.37
N VAL A 131 5.26 -5.57 2.50
CA VAL A 131 5.49 -6.91 3.09
C VAL A 131 6.01 -7.90 2.05
N PHE A 132 5.43 -7.91 0.86
CA PHE A 132 5.78 -8.88 -0.20
C PHE A 132 7.16 -8.64 -0.80
N LEU A 133 7.57 -7.38 -0.94
CA LEU A 133 8.84 -7.00 -1.55
C LEU A 133 10.07 -7.55 -0.75
N PRO A 134 10.16 -7.36 0.58
CA PRO A 134 11.18 -8.03 1.39
C PRO A 134 11.06 -9.56 1.38
N LEU A 135 9.85 -10.13 1.37
CA LEU A 135 9.66 -11.58 1.29
C LEU A 135 10.24 -12.18 0.00
N GLN A 136 10.09 -11.51 -1.14
CA GLN A 136 10.70 -11.90 -2.41
C GLN A 136 12.24 -11.82 -2.37
N CYS A 137 12.79 -10.81 -1.67
CA CYS A 137 14.22 -10.63 -1.49
C CYS A 137 14.83 -11.70 -0.55
N TRP A 138 14.16 -12.02 0.57
CA TRP A 138 14.71 -12.89 1.61
C TRP A 138 14.48 -14.38 1.35
N SER A 139 13.36 -14.73 0.71
CA SER A 139 12.91 -16.12 0.61
C SER A 139 13.47 -16.83 -0.64
N ARG A 140 14.56 -17.58 -0.42
CA ARG A 140 15.08 -18.55 -1.40
C ARG A 140 14.07 -19.69 -1.64
N ILE A 141 13.27 -20.03 -0.62
CA ILE A 141 12.22 -21.05 -0.71
C ILE A 141 11.10 -20.63 -1.65
N LEU A 142 10.77 -19.34 -1.77
CA LEU A 142 9.73 -18.82 -2.69
C LEU A 142 10.24 -18.53 -4.11
N THR A 143 11.55 -18.38 -4.29
CA THR A 143 12.16 -18.02 -5.60
C THR A 143 12.86 -19.18 -6.31
N HIS A 144 12.86 -20.38 -5.73
CA HIS A 144 13.53 -21.55 -6.31
C HIS A 144 12.92 -22.03 -7.64
N GLN A 145 11.59 -22.02 -7.75
CA GLN A 145 10.90 -22.45 -8.96
C GLN A 145 10.65 -21.28 -9.88
N ARG A 146 10.94 -21.41 -11.18
CA ARG A 146 10.83 -20.30 -12.14
C ARG A 146 9.40 -19.80 -12.28
N ALA A 147 8.42 -20.70 -12.32
CA ALA A 147 7.00 -20.36 -12.39
C ALA A 147 6.53 -19.56 -11.16
N ARG A 148 7.02 -19.93 -9.97
CA ARG A 148 6.69 -19.22 -8.74
C ARG A 148 7.42 -17.87 -8.65
N ASN A 149 8.65 -17.78 -9.14
CA ASN A 149 9.34 -16.50 -9.26
C ASN A 149 8.63 -15.54 -10.23
N LEU A 150 8.11 -16.05 -11.35
CA LEU A 150 7.27 -15.29 -12.28
C LEU A 150 5.98 -14.81 -11.60
N LEU A 151 5.27 -15.70 -10.89
CA LEU A 151 4.07 -15.36 -10.13
C LEU A 151 4.32 -14.20 -9.15
N PHE A 152 5.36 -14.32 -8.32
CA PHE A 152 5.75 -13.26 -7.38
C PHE A 152 6.18 -11.97 -8.09
N SER A 153 6.85 -12.06 -9.24
CA SER A 153 7.24 -10.88 -10.02
C SER A 153 6.02 -10.16 -10.60
N LEU A 154 5.05 -10.89 -11.16
CA LEU A 154 3.80 -10.33 -11.68
C LEU A 154 3.00 -9.67 -10.56
N TRP A 155 2.93 -10.31 -9.40
CA TRP A 155 2.31 -9.73 -8.21
C TRP A 155 3.00 -8.41 -7.83
N ASN A 156 4.33 -8.38 -7.76
CA ASN A 156 5.06 -7.16 -7.36
C ASN A 156 4.81 -6.00 -8.33
N VAL A 157 4.76 -6.28 -9.64
CA VAL A 157 4.41 -5.27 -10.64
C VAL A 157 2.97 -4.77 -10.45
N LEU A 158 2.02 -5.69 -10.27
CA LEU A 158 0.61 -5.35 -10.04
C LEU A 158 0.44 -4.40 -8.85
N MET A 159 1.18 -4.66 -7.78
CA MET A 159 0.96 -3.98 -6.51
C MET A 159 1.79 -2.71 -6.37
N LEU A 160 2.93 -2.62 -7.06
CA LEU A 160 3.60 -1.35 -7.30
C LEU A 160 2.68 -0.42 -8.11
N ALA A 161 2.10 -0.93 -9.20
CA ALA A 161 1.17 -0.16 -10.02
C ALA A 161 -0.06 0.26 -9.18
N GLY A 162 -0.66 -0.68 -8.44
CA GLY A 162 -1.78 -0.40 -7.56
C GLY A 162 -1.46 0.66 -6.50
N ALA A 163 -0.27 0.58 -5.87
CA ALA A 163 0.15 1.53 -4.85
C ALA A 163 0.33 2.94 -5.43
N ILE A 164 0.94 3.06 -6.61
CA ILE A 164 1.06 4.34 -7.33
C ILE A 164 -0.33 4.89 -7.63
N CYS A 165 -1.24 4.07 -8.16
CA CYS A 165 -2.59 4.50 -8.48
C CYS A 165 -3.38 4.95 -7.25
N ALA A 166 -3.30 4.19 -6.16
CA ALA A 166 -3.95 4.52 -4.89
C ALA A 166 -3.42 5.83 -4.31
N LEU A 167 -2.09 6.05 -4.31
CA LEU A 167 -1.48 7.28 -3.81
C LEU A 167 -1.85 8.51 -4.65
N VAL A 168 -1.86 8.37 -5.98
CA VAL A 168 -2.28 9.46 -6.88
C VAL A 168 -3.76 9.79 -6.69
N TYR A 169 -4.60 8.75 -6.57
CA TYR A 169 -6.03 8.94 -6.34
C TYR A 169 -6.30 9.60 -4.98
N ALA A 170 -5.69 9.12 -3.89
CA ALA A 170 -5.85 9.70 -2.56
C ALA A 170 -5.39 11.18 -2.52
N ALA A 171 -4.30 11.53 -3.19
CA ALA A 171 -3.86 12.92 -3.32
C ALA A 171 -4.92 13.79 -4.02
N LYS A 172 -5.53 13.28 -5.09
CA LYS A 172 -6.61 13.98 -5.83
C LYS A 172 -7.91 14.08 -5.01
N ASN A 173 -8.28 13.03 -4.30
CA ASN A 173 -9.46 12.95 -3.44
C ASN A 173 -9.38 13.96 -2.28
N SER A 174 -8.21 14.10 -1.65
CA SER A 174 -7.98 15.07 -0.57
C SER A 174 -8.15 16.55 -0.97
N SER A 175 -8.24 16.87 -2.26
CA SER A 175 -8.42 18.23 -2.79
C SER A 175 -9.88 18.50 -3.20
N ALA A 176 -10.86 17.95 -2.47
CA ALA A 176 -12.27 18.26 -2.71
C ALA A 176 -12.60 19.71 -2.29
N PRO A 177 -13.42 20.44 -3.07
CA PRO A 177 -13.88 21.78 -2.67
C PRO A 177 -14.83 21.72 -1.47
N SER A 178 -14.95 22.82 -0.72
CA SER A 178 -15.93 22.94 0.37
C SER A 178 -17.35 22.68 -0.16
N GLN A 179 -18.11 21.88 0.59
CA GLN A 179 -19.52 21.61 0.30
C GLN A 179 -20.40 22.41 1.25
N TYR A 180 -21.64 22.68 0.84
CA TYR A 180 -22.57 23.51 1.60
C TYR A 180 -23.91 22.81 1.73
N MET A 181 -24.54 23.00 2.88
CA MET A 181 -25.90 22.57 3.15
C MET A 181 -26.77 23.80 3.41
N PHE A 182 -27.91 23.86 2.74
CA PHE A 182 -28.88 24.95 2.85
C PHE A 182 -30.07 24.45 3.66
N CYS A 183 -30.48 25.18 4.70
CA CYS A 183 -31.53 24.74 5.63
C CYS A 183 -32.48 25.88 6.00
N TYR A 184 -33.67 25.56 6.49
CA TYR A 184 -34.50 26.56 7.16
C TYR A 184 -33.93 26.89 8.55
N PRO A 185 -33.93 28.17 9.00
CA PRO A 185 -33.36 28.55 10.30
C PRO A 185 -34.10 27.92 11.48
N ASP A 186 -35.38 27.59 11.33
CA ASP A 186 -36.21 27.04 12.41
C ASP A 186 -36.16 25.50 12.47
N LEU A 187 -35.49 24.86 11.51
CA LEU A 187 -35.40 23.39 11.40
C LEU A 187 -33.91 22.98 11.37
N PRO A 188 -33.30 22.71 12.54
CA PRO A 188 -31.93 22.25 12.59
C PRO A 188 -31.78 20.90 11.87
N PRO A 189 -30.71 20.71 11.09
CA PRO A 189 -30.41 19.43 10.45
C PRO A 189 -29.96 18.39 11.46
N PHE A 190 -30.07 17.13 11.08
CA PHE A 190 -29.34 16.05 11.75
C PHE A 190 -27.84 16.17 11.49
N ASP A 191 -27.03 15.64 12.41
CA ASP A 191 -25.57 15.63 12.26
C ASP A 191 -25.12 14.89 10.99
N GLN A 192 -25.82 13.82 10.62
CA GLN A 192 -25.62 13.04 9.40
C GLN A 192 -26.94 12.84 8.67
N THR A 193 -26.94 13.09 7.37
CA THR A 193 -28.08 12.80 6.47
C THR A 193 -27.60 11.99 5.28
N SER A 194 -28.36 10.94 4.93
CA SER A 194 -28.10 10.10 3.76
C SER A 194 -28.89 10.58 2.55
N SER A 195 -28.34 10.42 1.36
CA SER A 195 -29.04 10.72 0.12
C SER A 195 -30.08 9.64 -0.21
N ASP A 196 -31.33 10.02 -0.46
CA ASP A 196 -32.34 9.13 -1.06
C ASP A 196 -32.25 9.08 -2.60
N GLY A 197 -31.16 9.63 -3.16
CA GLY A 197 -30.92 9.73 -4.59
C GLY A 197 -31.25 11.10 -5.15
N TRP A 198 -30.60 11.47 -6.25
CA TRP A 198 -30.76 12.77 -6.89
C TRP A 198 -31.86 12.76 -7.94
N GLN A 199 -32.83 13.66 -7.83
CA GLN A 199 -33.81 13.89 -8.91
C GLN A 199 -33.38 15.05 -9.81
N PRO A 200 -33.36 14.88 -11.15
CA PRO A 200 -33.01 15.95 -12.07
C PRO A 200 -33.88 17.21 -11.95
N SER A 201 -35.13 17.06 -11.48
CA SER A 201 -36.07 18.17 -11.23
C SER A 201 -35.59 19.15 -10.14
N TRP A 202 -34.69 18.72 -9.25
CA TRP A 202 -34.11 19.55 -8.20
C TRP A 202 -33.05 20.53 -8.74
N ARG A 203 -32.41 20.20 -9.89
CA ARG A 203 -31.53 21.13 -10.61
C ARG A 203 -32.31 21.90 -11.66
N ARG A 204 -32.37 23.22 -11.51
CA ARG A 204 -32.88 24.15 -12.53
C ARG A 204 -31.74 24.61 -13.44
N SER A 205 -31.94 25.76 -14.12
CA SER A 205 -30.93 26.45 -14.93
C SER A 205 -29.62 26.69 -14.18
N THR A 206 -29.70 27.16 -12.93
CA THR A 206 -28.53 27.49 -12.10
C THR A 206 -28.70 26.97 -10.67
N TRP A 207 -27.59 26.83 -9.94
CA TRP A 207 -27.64 26.53 -8.51
C TRP A 207 -28.40 27.60 -7.72
N ASN A 208 -28.27 28.87 -8.11
CA ASN A 208 -28.97 29.98 -7.46
C ASN A 208 -30.50 29.85 -7.60
N ASP A 209 -30.99 29.59 -8.82
CA ASP A 209 -32.43 29.40 -9.07
C ASP A 209 -33.01 28.16 -8.39
N SER A 210 -32.16 27.14 -8.19
CA SER A 210 -32.52 25.89 -7.52
C SER A 210 -32.67 26.11 -6.02
N VAL A 211 -31.67 26.68 -5.35
CA VAL A 211 -31.69 26.96 -3.91
C VAL A 211 -32.84 27.92 -3.56
N TRP A 212 -32.88 29.11 -4.19
CA TRP A 212 -33.94 30.08 -3.93
C TRP A 212 -35.32 29.52 -4.29
N GLY A 213 -35.42 28.74 -5.37
CA GLY A 213 -36.65 28.10 -5.80
C GLY A 213 -37.17 27.02 -4.86
N THR A 214 -36.29 26.35 -4.10
CA THR A 214 -36.65 25.36 -3.07
C THR A 214 -37.17 26.05 -1.82
N PHE A 215 -36.45 27.04 -1.29
CA PHE A 215 -36.83 27.69 -0.02
C PHE A 215 -37.96 28.72 -0.15
N SER A 216 -38.22 29.25 -1.35
CA SER A 216 -39.36 30.14 -1.62
C SER A 216 -40.68 29.41 -1.89
N ASN A 217 -40.65 28.11 -2.19
CA ASN A 217 -41.85 27.33 -2.55
C ASN A 217 -41.98 26.06 -1.69
N PHE A 218 -42.91 26.09 -0.74
CA PHE A 218 -43.16 25.00 0.19
C PHE A 218 -43.46 23.66 -0.50
N SER A 219 -44.17 23.67 -1.65
CA SER A 219 -44.48 22.44 -2.38
C SER A 219 -43.22 21.75 -2.93
N ARG A 220 -42.16 22.50 -3.23
CA ARG A 220 -40.89 21.94 -3.72
C ARG A 220 -40.02 21.44 -2.60
N TRP A 221 -39.96 22.19 -1.51
CA TRP A 221 -39.32 21.70 -0.31
C TRP A 221 -39.94 20.38 0.15
N GLY A 222 -41.27 20.26 0.14
CA GLY A 222 -41.96 18.99 0.42
C GLY A 222 -41.62 17.84 -0.55
N GLN A 223 -41.15 18.12 -1.76
CA GLN A 223 -40.68 17.09 -2.71
C GLN A 223 -39.24 16.64 -2.47
N LEU A 224 -38.45 17.41 -1.71
CA LEU A 224 -37.08 17.04 -1.35
C LEU A 224 -37.05 15.85 -0.39
N GLY A 225 -38.06 15.75 0.48
CA GLY A 225 -38.15 14.69 1.49
C GLY A 225 -37.13 14.80 2.64
N ASP A 226 -36.33 15.87 2.66
CA ASP A 226 -35.27 16.12 3.65
C ASP A 226 -35.38 17.55 4.22
N ILE A 227 -34.77 17.78 5.40
CA ILE A 227 -34.79 19.05 6.12
C ILE A 227 -33.96 20.11 5.37
N CYS A 228 -32.87 19.68 4.74
CA CYS A 228 -31.91 20.56 4.10
C CYS A 228 -31.60 20.17 2.66
N PHE A 229 -31.31 21.18 1.84
CA PHE A 229 -30.92 21.00 0.44
C PHE A 229 -29.40 20.87 0.33
N ASN A 230 -28.96 19.73 -0.20
CA ASN A 230 -27.55 19.34 -0.34
C ASN A 230 -27.13 19.24 -1.81
N PRO A 231 -26.51 20.28 -2.40
CA PRO A 231 -26.03 20.25 -3.79
C PRO A 231 -25.07 19.11 -4.11
N CYS A 232 -24.29 18.66 -3.12
CA CYS A 232 -23.33 17.57 -3.28
C CYS A 232 -24.00 16.24 -3.64
N PHE A 233 -25.29 16.05 -3.37
CA PHE A 233 -26.04 14.86 -3.76
C PHE A 233 -26.23 14.72 -5.28
N ASN A 234 -26.02 15.80 -6.04
CA ASN A 234 -25.95 15.74 -7.51
C ASN A 234 -24.63 15.15 -8.03
N SER A 235 -23.77 14.66 -7.15
CA SER A 235 -22.51 14.05 -7.53
C SER A 235 -22.60 12.53 -7.54
N SER A 236 -21.76 11.89 -8.36
CA SER A 236 -21.73 10.44 -8.52
C SER A 236 -20.30 9.93 -8.62
N GLN A 237 -20.03 8.79 -8.00
CA GLN A 237 -18.75 8.09 -8.08
C GLN A 237 -18.94 6.70 -8.73
N ILE A 238 -17.94 6.24 -9.48
CA ILE A 238 -17.97 4.89 -10.05
C ILE A 238 -17.90 3.85 -8.93
N LEU A 239 -18.55 2.70 -9.12
CA LEU A 239 -18.68 1.62 -8.11
C LEU A 239 -19.56 1.97 -6.90
N ARG A 240 -20.12 3.18 -6.84
CA ARG A 240 -21.02 3.64 -5.77
C ARG A 240 -22.44 3.85 -6.29
N GLU A 241 -23.43 3.57 -5.45
CA GLU A 241 -24.80 4.03 -5.71
C GLU A 241 -24.96 5.46 -5.18
N PRO A 242 -25.69 6.34 -5.88
CA PRO A 242 -25.94 7.70 -5.39
C PRO A 242 -26.56 7.76 -3.99
N THR A 243 -27.32 6.73 -3.60
CA THR A 243 -28.02 6.65 -2.32
C THR A 243 -27.12 6.33 -1.12
N SER A 244 -25.87 5.87 -1.33
CA SER A 244 -24.92 5.67 -0.22
C SER A 244 -24.12 6.93 0.13
N LEU A 245 -24.32 8.02 -0.60
CA LEU A 245 -23.69 9.31 -0.32
C LEU A 245 -24.31 9.92 0.94
N GLN A 246 -23.47 10.44 1.82
CA GLN A 246 -23.89 11.10 3.05
C GLN A 246 -23.34 12.52 3.13
N SER A 247 -24.09 13.40 3.80
CA SER A 247 -23.62 14.71 4.24
C SER A 247 -23.52 14.76 5.75
N TRP A 248 -22.42 15.32 6.24
CA TRP A 248 -22.12 15.48 7.65
C TRP A 248 -21.69 16.91 7.94
N VAL A 249 -22.03 17.40 9.14
CA VAL A 249 -21.61 18.71 9.64
C VAL A 249 -20.75 18.54 10.88
N ALA A 250 -19.62 19.23 10.92
CA ALA A 250 -18.72 19.19 12.07
C ALA A 250 -19.37 19.83 13.30
N THR A 251 -19.70 19.02 14.30
CA THR A 251 -20.25 19.46 15.58
C THR A 251 -19.18 20.13 16.45
N LYS A 252 -19.58 21.02 17.37
CA LYS A 252 -18.66 21.73 18.30
C LYS A 252 -17.83 20.77 19.17
N ASP A 253 -18.31 19.55 19.39
CA ASP A 253 -17.67 18.52 20.20
C ASP A 253 -16.87 17.49 19.38
N SER A 254 -16.89 17.58 18.05
CA SER A 254 -16.08 16.71 17.19
C SER A 254 -14.60 17.10 17.29
N GLU A 255 -13.70 16.10 17.32
CA GLU A 255 -12.25 16.28 17.52
C GLU A 255 -11.55 17.18 16.48
N LEU A 256 -12.28 17.62 15.43
CA LEU A 256 -11.84 18.66 14.49
C LEU A 256 -11.81 20.08 15.09
N ALA A 257 -12.43 20.34 16.23
CA ALA A 257 -12.42 21.66 16.88
C ALA A 257 -11.04 22.02 17.53
N HIS A 258 -10.15 21.03 17.73
CA HIS A 258 -8.82 21.24 18.32
C HIS A 258 -7.65 20.66 17.49
N PRO A 259 -7.40 21.15 16.26
CA PRO A 259 -6.44 20.53 15.34
C PRO A 259 -4.98 20.94 15.59
N GLN A 260 -4.68 22.06 16.21
CA GLN A 260 -3.39 22.73 15.93
C GLN A 260 -2.12 22.15 16.58
N LYS A 261 -2.16 21.43 17.71
CA LYS A 261 -0.93 21.00 18.42
C LYS A 261 -0.52 19.54 18.21
N PHE A 262 -1.47 18.65 17.92
CA PHE A 262 -1.19 17.23 17.67
C PHE A 262 -1.17 16.92 16.17
N TRP A 263 -2.10 17.47 15.39
CA TRP A 263 -2.16 17.25 13.94
C TRP A 263 -1.02 17.91 13.18
N THR A 264 -0.41 18.98 13.67
CA THR A 264 0.84 19.51 13.11
C THR A 264 2.02 18.56 13.34
N LYS A 265 2.06 17.86 14.48
CA LYS A 265 3.09 16.86 14.80
C LYS A 265 2.93 15.57 14.00
N LEU A 266 1.69 15.19 13.66
CA LEU A 266 1.36 14.02 12.83
C LEU A 266 1.33 14.32 11.32
N ALA A 267 0.92 15.52 10.88
CA ALA A 267 1.08 15.96 9.49
C ALA A 267 2.56 16.09 9.10
N TYR A 268 3.43 16.42 10.07
CA TYR A 268 4.87 16.31 9.90
C TYR A 268 5.29 14.86 9.64
N SER A 269 4.71 13.86 10.34
CA SER A 269 5.04 12.44 10.18
C SER A 269 4.68 11.87 8.80
N ARG A 270 3.64 12.37 8.12
CA ARG A 270 3.26 11.95 6.76
C ARG A 270 4.43 12.00 5.78
N ARG A 271 5.20 13.10 5.77
CA ARG A 271 6.37 13.26 4.88
C ARG A 271 7.50 12.30 5.24
N TYR A 272 7.74 12.05 6.53
CA TYR A 272 8.75 11.08 6.96
C TYR A 272 8.37 9.66 6.62
N ILE A 273 7.12 9.26 6.86
CA ILE A 273 6.61 7.92 6.55
C ILE A 273 6.76 7.64 5.05
N TYR A 274 6.30 8.55 4.18
CA TYR A 274 6.45 8.35 2.74
C TYR A 274 7.92 8.39 2.28
N SER A 275 8.76 9.26 2.86
CA SER A 275 10.19 9.26 2.55
C SER A 275 10.85 7.93 2.91
N LEU A 276 10.45 7.35 4.03
CA LEU A 276 10.98 6.09 4.54
C LEU A 276 10.46 4.90 3.71
N ILE A 277 9.21 4.94 3.24
CA ILE A 277 8.65 4.01 2.26
C ILE A 277 9.41 4.07 0.94
N ILE A 278 9.67 5.27 0.40
CA ILE A 278 10.42 5.46 -0.85
C ILE A 278 11.84 4.92 -0.70
N LEU A 279 12.51 5.23 0.41
CA LEU A 279 13.85 4.70 0.69
C LEU A 279 13.84 3.17 0.78
N CYS A 280 12.86 2.59 1.47
CA CYS A 280 12.69 1.14 1.56
C CYS A 280 12.45 0.51 0.18
N LEU A 281 11.61 1.14 -0.64
CA LEU A 281 11.32 0.72 -2.01
C LEU A 281 12.59 0.73 -2.87
N VAL A 282 13.33 1.84 -2.90
CA VAL A 282 14.56 1.97 -3.70
C VAL A 282 15.57 0.90 -3.30
N LEU A 283 15.82 0.72 -2.00
CA LEU A 283 16.81 -0.25 -1.52
C LEU A 283 16.43 -1.69 -1.85
N ASN A 284 15.15 -2.05 -1.73
CA ASN A 284 14.69 -3.38 -2.08
C ASN A 284 14.64 -3.63 -3.60
N VAL A 285 14.29 -2.63 -4.40
CA VAL A 285 14.38 -2.72 -5.87
C VAL A 285 15.83 -2.91 -6.31
N VAL A 286 16.76 -2.19 -5.70
CA VAL A 286 18.21 -2.36 -5.91
C VAL A 286 18.63 -3.78 -5.54
N ASN A 287 18.22 -4.30 -4.38
CA ASN A 287 18.49 -5.70 -3.98
C ASN A 287 17.92 -6.72 -4.97
N LEU A 288 16.72 -6.47 -5.49
CA LEU A 288 16.07 -7.34 -6.48
C LEU A 288 16.82 -7.29 -7.82
N ALA A 289 17.21 -6.10 -8.29
CA ALA A 289 17.98 -5.91 -9.51
C ALA A 289 19.33 -6.64 -9.47
N TYR A 290 20.02 -6.62 -8.32
CA TYR A 290 21.26 -7.37 -8.14
C TYR A 290 21.07 -8.89 -8.24
N LYS A 291 19.90 -9.41 -7.89
CA LYS A 291 19.58 -10.83 -8.02
C LYS A 291 19.41 -11.26 -9.49
N PHE A 292 19.05 -10.33 -10.37
CA PHE A 292 18.89 -10.56 -11.81
C PHE A 292 20.17 -10.26 -12.62
N LEU A 293 21.03 -9.38 -12.11
CA LEU A 293 22.33 -9.10 -12.74
C LEU A 293 23.27 -10.31 -12.58
N PRO A 294 24.08 -10.65 -13.60
CA PRO A 294 25.07 -11.73 -13.55
C PRO A 294 26.31 -11.33 -12.72
N TYR A 295 26.09 -10.70 -11.57
CA TYR A 295 27.14 -10.27 -10.66
C TYR A 295 27.37 -11.34 -9.60
N ARG A 296 28.55 -11.96 -9.61
CA ARG A 296 28.94 -13.00 -8.65
C ARG A 296 29.38 -12.35 -7.33
N SER A 297 28.41 -11.84 -6.56
CA SER A 297 28.69 -11.24 -5.25
C SER A 297 29.27 -12.28 -4.29
N GLN A 298 30.22 -11.90 -3.43
CA GLN A 298 30.80 -12.79 -2.42
C GLN A 298 29.85 -13.11 -1.25
N ILE A 299 28.68 -12.47 -1.18
CA ILE A 299 27.74 -12.62 -0.08
C ILE A 299 27.00 -13.96 -0.20
N PRO A 300 27.17 -14.89 0.76
CA PRO A 300 26.87 -16.30 0.56
C PRO A 300 25.39 -16.66 0.68
N SER A 301 24.54 -15.81 1.28
CA SER A 301 23.11 -16.09 1.40
C SER A 301 22.24 -14.90 1.79
N SER A 302 20.94 -14.99 1.48
CA SER A 302 19.90 -14.07 1.94
C SER A 302 19.45 -14.30 3.40
N LYS A 303 20.17 -15.12 4.21
CA LYS A 303 19.77 -15.47 5.58
C LYS A 303 20.53 -14.63 6.61
N LEU A 304 19.82 -13.84 7.42
CA LEU A 304 20.40 -12.98 8.46
C LEU A 304 21.33 -13.74 9.41
N VAL A 305 20.92 -14.93 9.87
CA VAL A 305 21.70 -15.74 10.83
C VAL A 305 23.04 -16.17 10.24
N VAL A 306 23.08 -16.46 8.94
CA VAL A 306 24.32 -16.85 8.25
C VAL A 306 25.21 -15.64 8.05
N ILE A 307 24.65 -14.51 7.59
CA ILE A 307 25.37 -13.24 7.45
C ILE A 307 25.97 -12.80 8.79
N TRP A 308 25.19 -12.86 9.87
CA TRP A 308 25.62 -12.41 11.19
C TRP A 308 26.69 -13.34 11.79
N ARG A 309 26.57 -14.65 11.54
CA ARG A 309 27.58 -15.66 11.94
C ARG A 309 28.88 -15.50 11.14
N GLU A 310 28.80 -15.20 9.86
CA GLU A 310 29.96 -15.09 8.95
C GLU A 310 30.51 -13.67 8.81
N ARG A 311 29.96 -12.68 9.53
CA ARG A 311 30.33 -11.25 9.40
C ARG A 311 31.84 -11.00 9.43
N LYS A 312 32.57 -11.71 10.30
CA LYS A 312 34.04 -11.57 10.43
C LYS A 312 34.76 -12.13 9.20
N ASN A 313 34.22 -13.18 8.58
CA ASN A 313 34.78 -13.80 7.39
C ASN A 313 34.52 -12.94 6.15
N ILE A 314 33.30 -12.38 6.03
CA ILE A 314 32.94 -11.44 4.95
C ILE A 314 33.82 -10.18 5.03
N LEU A 315 33.98 -9.60 6.22
CA LEU A 315 34.81 -8.40 6.41
C LEU A 315 36.30 -8.66 6.15
N LYS A 316 36.78 -9.85 6.52
CA LYS A 316 38.15 -10.29 6.20
C LYS A 316 38.31 -10.52 4.69
N GLY A 317 37.32 -11.07 4.00
CA GLY A 317 37.31 -11.27 2.55
C GLY A 317 37.42 -9.95 1.78
N LEU A 318 36.57 -8.97 2.11
CA LEU A 318 36.60 -7.63 1.51
C LEU A 318 37.94 -6.91 1.77
N LYS A 319 38.45 -7.00 3.00
CA LYS A 319 39.76 -6.43 3.36
C LYS A 319 40.90 -7.10 2.58
N ARG A 320 40.80 -8.41 2.34
CA ARG A 320 41.82 -9.17 1.60
C ARG A 320 41.84 -8.80 0.13
N GLU A 321 40.67 -8.72 -0.53
CA GLU A 321 40.58 -8.26 -1.92
C GLU A 321 41.14 -6.84 -2.11
N LEU A 322 40.81 -5.91 -1.21
CA LEU A 322 41.33 -4.55 -1.29
C LEU A 322 42.86 -4.50 -1.06
N SER A 323 43.38 -5.35 -0.17
CA SER A 323 44.81 -5.46 0.10
C SER A 323 45.58 -6.08 -1.07
N GLU A 324 45.05 -7.15 -1.67
CA GLU A 324 45.62 -7.84 -2.84
C GLU A 324 45.59 -6.95 -4.09
N ALA A 325 44.51 -6.22 -4.32
CA ALA A 325 44.41 -5.24 -5.41
C ALA A 325 45.39 -4.06 -5.21
N ARG A 326 45.64 -3.66 -3.97
CA ARG A 326 46.63 -2.63 -3.63
C ARG A 326 48.06 -3.09 -3.88
N SER A 327 48.40 -4.31 -3.47
CA SER A 327 49.75 -4.86 -3.69
C SER A 327 50.04 -5.03 -5.18
N THR A 328 49.10 -5.58 -5.95
CA THR A 328 49.24 -5.76 -7.41
C THR A 328 49.27 -4.43 -8.16
N ALA A 329 48.48 -3.43 -7.78
CA ALA A 329 48.55 -2.09 -8.36
C ALA A 329 49.88 -1.39 -8.07
N LYS A 330 50.48 -1.65 -6.90
CA LYS A 330 51.79 -1.12 -6.52
C LYS A 330 52.90 -1.80 -7.34
N GLU A 331 52.85 -3.11 -7.48
CA GLU A 331 53.83 -3.92 -8.22
C GLU A 331 53.82 -3.60 -9.73
N GLN A 332 52.65 -3.44 -10.34
CA GLN A 332 52.56 -3.00 -11.75
C GLN A 332 53.07 -1.58 -11.97
N LEU A 333 52.89 -0.70 -10.98
CA LEU A 333 53.41 0.67 -11.06
C LEU A 333 54.94 0.67 -10.93
N GLU A 334 55.50 -0.11 -10.00
CA GLU A 334 56.95 -0.27 -9.81
C GLU A 334 57.62 -0.86 -11.07
N ASN A 335 57.04 -1.89 -11.70
CA ASN A 335 57.55 -2.49 -12.94
C ASN A 335 57.51 -1.52 -14.13
N LYS A 336 56.44 -0.74 -14.28
CA LYS A 336 56.30 0.24 -15.37
C LYS A 336 57.25 1.44 -15.20
N GLU A 337 57.58 1.80 -13.96
CA GLU A 337 58.54 2.86 -13.66
C GLU A 337 60.00 2.42 -13.93
N THR A 338 60.35 1.15 -13.67
CA THR A 338 61.67 0.59 -14.04
C THR A 338 61.91 0.51 -15.55
N GLU A 339 60.86 0.36 -16.37
CA GLU A 339 60.97 0.35 -17.83
C GLU A 339 61.06 1.76 -18.45
N THR A 340 60.47 2.78 -17.80
CA THR A 340 60.29 4.10 -18.43
C THR A 340 61.32 5.16 -17.99
N CYS A 341 62.00 5.01 -16.83
CA CYS A 341 63.02 5.96 -16.36
C CYS A 341 64.03 5.30 -15.37
N PRO A 342 65.34 5.20 -15.69
CA PRO A 342 66.32 4.54 -14.82
C PRO A 342 66.89 5.43 -13.69
N ASN A 343 66.57 6.73 -13.62
CA ASN A 343 67.24 7.66 -12.71
C ASN A 343 66.55 7.78 -11.33
N PRO A 344 67.28 7.53 -10.20
CA PRO A 344 66.68 7.35 -8.88
C PRO A 344 66.37 8.65 -8.10
N ILE A 345 66.57 9.84 -8.67
CA ILE A 345 66.72 11.09 -7.89
C ILE A 345 65.39 11.87 -7.69
N VAL A 346 64.33 11.64 -8.48
CA VAL A 346 63.07 12.44 -8.42
C VAL A 346 61.99 11.80 -7.50
N ARG A 347 62.38 10.94 -6.58
CA ARG A 347 61.51 9.89 -6.02
C ARG A 347 60.60 10.27 -4.82
N LYS A 348 60.47 11.54 -4.44
CA LYS A 348 59.83 11.94 -3.16
C LYS A 348 58.67 12.93 -3.29
N SER A 349 57.81 12.78 -4.29
CA SER A 349 56.52 13.48 -4.32
C SER A 349 55.45 12.70 -3.54
N PRO A 350 54.65 13.33 -2.65
CA PRO A 350 53.52 12.68 -1.98
C PRO A 350 52.46 12.17 -2.98
N TRP A 351 52.44 12.73 -4.20
CA TRP A 351 51.54 12.32 -5.28
C TRP A 351 51.86 10.92 -5.83
N MET A 352 53.14 10.51 -5.83
CA MET A 352 53.53 9.14 -6.20
C MET A 352 53.03 8.09 -5.20
N ARG A 353 52.89 8.47 -3.92
CA ARG A 353 52.36 7.59 -2.87
C ARG A 353 50.84 7.36 -3.00
N ALA A 354 50.13 8.29 -3.63
CA ALA A 354 48.69 8.20 -3.89
C ALA A 354 48.35 7.55 -5.25
N ARG A 355 49.28 7.56 -6.21
CA ARG A 355 49.11 7.02 -7.57
C ARG A 355 48.59 5.57 -7.67
N PRO A 356 48.99 4.60 -6.82
CA PRO A 356 48.42 3.25 -6.88
C PRO A 356 46.94 3.19 -6.48
N PHE A 357 46.39 4.19 -5.77
CA PHE A 357 44.96 4.29 -5.47
C PHE A 357 44.11 4.75 -6.68
N PHE A 358 44.74 5.34 -7.70
CA PHE A 358 44.08 5.76 -8.94
C PHE A 358 44.30 4.77 -10.10
N SER A 359 44.95 3.63 -9.84
CA SER A 359 45.07 2.54 -10.81
C SER A 359 43.69 1.97 -11.13
N ALA A 360 43.43 1.67 -12.41
CA ALA A 360 42.18 1.06 -12.86
C ALA A 360 41.87 -0.27 -12.15
N ILE A 361 42.90 -1.01 -11.72
CA ILE A 361 42.76 -2.28 -10.99
C ILE A 361 42.24 -2.02 -9.57
N PHE A 362 42.83 -1.04 -8.88
CA PHE A 362 42.39 -0.65 -7.54
C PHE A 362 40.98 -0.03 -7.58
N LEU A 363 40.71 0.84 -8.55
CA LEU A 363 39.39 1.46 -8.71
C LEU A 363 38.30 0.41 -8.97
N ARG A 364 38.59 -0.60 -9.80
CA ARG A 364 37.66 -1.71 -10.08
C ARG A 364 37.42 -2.58 -8.85
N ALA A 365 38.45 -2.86 -8.06
CA ALA A 365 38.32 -3.60 -6.81
C ALA A 365 37.53 -2.80 -5.75
N LEU A 366 37.83 -1.51 -5.60
CA LEU A 366 37.09 -0.59 -4.73
C LEU A 366 35.61 -0.53 -5.11
N LEU A 367 35.31 -0.46 -6.40
CA LEU A 367 33.94 -0.41 -6.90
C LEU A 367 33.19 -1.72 -6.62
N ARG A 368 33.84 -2.89 -6.77
CA ARG A 368 33.26 -4.18 -6.38
C ARG A 368 32.99 -4.26 -4.87
N VAL A 369 33.94 -3.83 -4.04
CA VAL A 369 33.79 -3.79 -2.59
C VAL A 369 32.67 -2.83 -2.17
N ALA A 370 32.56 -1.68 -2.84
CA ALA A 370 31.48 -0.72 -2.61
C ALA A 370 30.11 -1.31 -2.97
N VAL A 371 30.01 -2.02 -4.09
CA VAL A 371 28.78 -2.72 -4.50
C VAL A 371 28.41 -3.82 -3.50
N ASP A 372 29.35 -4.68 -3.09
CA ASP A 372 29.09 -5.72 -2.10
C ASP A 372 28.71 -5.14 -0.74
N SER A 373 29.36 -4.05 -0.32
CA SER A 373 29.00 -3.33 0.90
C SER A 373 27.61 -2.68 0.82
N ALA A 374 27.23 -2.14 -0.35
CA ALA A 374 25.91 -1.56 -0.57
C ALA A 374 24.80 -2.63 -0.56
N ILE A 375 25.05 -3.82 -1.15
CA ILE A 375 24.13 -4.97 -1.09
C ILE A 375 23.95 -5.43 0.36
N LEU A 376 25.05 -5.56 1.12
CA LEU A 376 24.98 -5.95 2.53
C LEU A 376 24.20 -4.94 3.37
N LEU A 377 24.47 -3.63 3.18
CA LEU A 377 23.76 -2.57 3.86
C LEU A 377 22.27 -2.57 3.49
N GLY A 378 21.95 -2.72 2.20
CA GLY A 378 20.58 -2.80 1.70
C GLY A 378 19.81 -4.00 2.25
N LEU A 379 20.45 -5.16 2.39
CA LEU A 379 19.85 -6.35 3.00
C LEU A 379 19.59 -6.17 4.50
N VAL A 380 20.54 -5.60 5.24
CA VAL A 380 20.37 -5.32 6.69
C VAL A 380 19.31 -4.25 6.91
N PHE A 381 19.33 -3.18 6.12
CA PHE A 381 18.32 -2.14 6.15
C PHE A 381 16.94 -2.71 5.86
N SER A 382 16.79 -3.49 4.78
CA SER A 382 15.55 -4.18 4.45
C SER A 382 15.07 -5.07 5.60
N MET A 383 15.95 -5.89 6.18
CA MET A 383 15.59 -6.81 7.27
C MET A 383 15.21 -6.14 8.59
N VAL A 384 15.86 -5.05 8.95
CA VAL A 384 15.63 -4.39 10.25
C VAL A 384 14.62 -3.26 10.12
N ILE A 385 14.80 -2.36 9.15
CA ILE A 385 14.02 -1.11 9.07
C ILE A 385 12.68 -1.35 8.37
N SER A 386 12.59 -2.25 7.39
CA SER A 386 11.32 -2.52 6.69
C SER A 386 10.19 -2.97 7.62
N PRO A 387 10.38 -3.92 8.57
CA PRO A 387 9.34 -4.28 9.54
C PRO A 387 8.85 -3.11 10.39
N PHE A 388 9.76 -2.27 10.90
CA PHE A 388 9.36 -1.08 11.65
C PHE A 388 8.63 -0.05 10.79
N THR A 389 9.04 0.08 9.53
CA THR A 389 8.36 0.93 8.53
C THR A 389 6.92 0.47 8.33
N ILE A 390 6.72 -0.83 8.15
CA ILE A 390 5.40 -1.44 7.93
C ILE A 390 4.51 -1.18 9.15
N ILE A 391 5.00 -1.45 10.36
CA ILE A 391 4.24 -1.23 11.59
C ILE A 391 3.86 0.25 11.75
N ALA A 392 4.82 1.16 11.54
CA ALA A 392 4.57 2.60 11.63
C ALA A 392 3.56 3.06 10.58
N PHE A 393 3.63 2.54 9.35
CA PHE A 393 2.68 2.84 8.29
C PHE A 393 1.27 2.31 8.60
N VAL A 394 1.14 1.04 9.03
CA VAL A 394 -0.16 0.45 9.38
C VAL A 394 -0.80 1.21 10.54
N ALA A 395 -0.03 1.53 11.58
CA ALA A 395 -0.53 2.29 12.72
C ALA A 395 -1.00 3.70 12.31
N TRP A 396 -0.25 4.37 11.43
CA TRP A 396 -0.65 5.67 10.88
C TRP A 396 -1.91 5.56 10.01
N ALA A 397 -1.97 4.59 9.12
CA ALA A 397 -3.09 4.40 8.21
C ALA A 397 -4.39 4.03 8.94
N GLU A 398 -4.36 3.09 9.89
CA GLU A 398 -5.54 2.73 10.69
C GLU A 398 -6.00 3.88 11.57
N TRP A 399 -5.08 4.72 12.08
CA TRP A 399 -5.46 5.91 12.82
C TRP A 399 -6.16 6.95 11.94
N THR A 400 -5.68 7.16 10.70
CA THR A 400 -6.38 8.02 9.72
C THR A 400 -7.78 7.48 9.45
N ILE A 401 -7.91 6.19 9.13
CA ILE A 401 -9.19 5.56 8.80
C ILE A 401 -10.16 5.56 9.99
N TYR A 402 -9.66 5.39 11.22
CA TYR A 402 -10.49 5.45 12.42
C TYR A 402 -11.16 6.82 12.58
N ASN A 403 -10.45 7.90 12.21
CA ASN A 403 -10.99 9.26 12.28
C ASN A 403 -11.95 9.59 11.13
N ASP A 404 -11.95 8.82 10.03
CA ASP A 404 -12.88 8.98 8.91
C ASP A 404 -14.31 8.47 9.26
N GLY A 405 -14.46 7.74 10.37
CA GLY A 405 -15.76 7.32 10.93
C GLY A 405 -16.13 5.85 10.67
N PRO A 406 -17.24 5.37 11.25
CA PRO A 406 -17.67 3.98 11.14
C PRO A 406 -18.22 3.64 9.74
N ALA A 407 -17.88 2.46 9.22
CA ALA A 407 -18.47 1.92 8.00
C ALA A 407 -19.92 1.46 8.24
N GLN A 408 -20.89 2.06 7.57
CA GLN A 408 -22.31 1.63 7.60
C GLN A 408 -22.89 1.31 6.22
N GLU A 409 -22.04 1.16 5.20
CA GLU A 409 -22.50 0.82 3.86
C GLU A 409 -23.11 -0.60 3.80
N LYS A 410 -24.11 -0.83 2.95
CA LYS A 410 -24.71 -2.16 2.76
C LYS A 410 -23.77 -3.05 1.92
N PRO A 411 -23.70 -4.36 2.18
CA PRO A 411 -22.80 -5.29 1.47
C PRO A 411 -23.13 -5.51 -0.02
N GLN A 412 -24.16 -4.86 -0.55
CA GLN A 412 -24.63 -5.04 -1.93
C GLN A 412 -23.82 -4.26 -2.98
N GLN A 413 -22.83 -3.45 -2.59
CA GLN A 413 -22.13 -2.52 -3.49
C GLN A 413 -20.73 -3.04 -3.90
N VAL A 414 -19.64 -2.30 -3.65
CA VAL A 414 -18.24 -2.61 -4.05
C VAL A 414 -17.84 -4.07 -3.77
N GLY A 415 -18.43 -4.67 -2.73
CA GLY A 415 -18.26 -6.08 -2.38
C GLY A 415 -18.58 -7.10 -3.49
N GLN A 416 -19.53 -6.85 -4.40
CA GLN A 416 -19.96 -7.86 -5.39
C GLN A 416 -18.87 -8.19 -6.43
N TRP A 417 -18.18 -7.18 -6.94
CA TRP A 417 -17.17 -7.38 -7.98
C TRP A 417 -15.84 -7.89 -7.40
N SER A 418 -15.57 -7.62 -6.13
CA SER A 418 -14.36 -8.09 -5.44
C SER A 418 -14.22 -9.62 -5.47
N TYR A 419 -15.32 -10.37 -5.38
CA TYR A 419 -15.33 -11.82 -5.43
C TYR A 419 -14.96 -12.33 -6.82
N LEU A 420 -15.46 -11.68 -7.88
CA LEU A 420 -15.12 -12.02 -9.26
C LEU A 420 -13.64 -11.80 -9.54
N VAL A 421 -13.08 -10.69 -9.07
CA VAL A 421 -11.65 -10.40 -9.19
C VAL A 421 -10.80 -11.39 -8.39
N SER A 422 -11.23 -11.75 -7.18
CA SER A 422 -10.56 -12.77 -6.34
C SER A 422 -10.52 -14.13 -7.03
N VAL A 423 -11.65 -14.57 -7.60
CA VAL A 423 -11.72 -15.81 -8.40
C VAL A 423 -10.82 -15.69 -9.64
N GLY A 424 -10.80 -14.54 -10.31
CA GLY A 424 -9.90 -14.26 -11.43
C GLY A 424 -8.43 -14.44 -11.06
N PHE A 425 -7.99 -13.93 -9.91
CA PHE A 425 -6.63 -14.14 -9.42
C PHE A 425 -6.31 -15.60 -9.11
N LEU A 426 -7.27 -16.35 -8.55
CA LEU A 426 -7.10 -17.78 -8.30
C LEU A 426 -6.93 -18.56 -9.61
N VAL A 427 -7.77 -18.28 -10.62
CA VAL A 427 -7.68 -18.91 -11.95
C VAL A 427 -6.36 -18.57 -12.63
N LEU A 428 -5.94 -17.29 -12.60
CA LEU A 428 -4.67 -16.85 -13.17
C LEU A 428 -3.47 -17.52 -12.49
N SER A 429 -3.50 -17.61 -11.15
CA SER A 429 -2.45 -18.28 -10.38
C SER A 429 -2.38 -19.77 -10.69
N ALA A 430 -3.53 -20.44 -10.77
CA ALA A 430 -3.61 -21.85 -11.15
C ALA A 430 -3.10 -22.09 -12.59
N ALA A 431 -3.43 -21.22 -13.54
CA ALA A 431 -2.95 -21.30 -14.92
C ALA A 431 -1.42 -21.17 -15.02
N ILE A 432 -0.83 -20.22 -14.29
CA ILE A 432 0.64 -20.05 -14.21
C ILE A 432 1.30 -21.29 -13.61
N LEU A 433 0.69 -21.88 -12.58
CA LEU A 433 1.18 -23.11 -11.95
C LEU A 433 1.02 -24.35 -12.86
N MET A 434 -0.03 -24.45 -13.67
CA MET A 434 -0.15 -25.49 -14.69
C MET A 434 0.95 -25.39 -15.75
N LEU A 435 1.36 -24.17 -16.10
CA LEU A 435 2.46 -23.91 -17.04
C LEU A 435 3.85 -24.17 -16.44
N LYS A 436 3.94 -24.54 -15.16
CA LYS A 436 5.21 -24.77 -14.45
C LYS A 436 6.16 -25.69 -15.22
N TYR A 437 5.67 -26.83 -15.70
CA TYR A 437 6.52 -27.80 -16.41
C TYR A 437 6.98 -27.32 -17.79
N ARG A 438 6.23 -26.41 -18.43
CA ARG A 438 6.67 -25.77 -19.68
C ARG A 438 7.68 -24.66 -19.44
N LEU A 439 7.62 -23.98 -18.29
CA LEU A 439 8.50 -22.87 -17.92
C LEU A 439 9.77 -23.33 -17.19
N ALA A 440 9.79 -24.56 -16.67
CA ALA A 440 10.92 -25.12 -15.92
C ALA A 440 12.15 -25.28 -16.81
N THR A 441 13.32 -24.99 -16.23
CA THR A 441 14.60 -25.27 -16.90
C THR A 441 14.95 -26.76 -16.83
N THR A 442 15.77 -27.26 -17.75
CA THR A 442 16.19 -28.68 -17.76
C THR A 442 16.82 -29.09 -16.43
N SER A 443 17.68 -28.26 -15.85
CA SER A 443 18.28 -28.49 -14.52
C SER A 443 17.26 -28.53 -13.39
N GLU A 444 16.21 -27.70 -13.45
CA GLU A 444 15.13 -27.68 -12.45
C GLU A 444 14.26 -28.93 -12.55
N LEU A 445 14.02 -29.41 -13.77
CA LEU A 445 13.29 -30.65 -14.02
C LEU A 445 14.09 -31.86 -13.49
N ASP A 446 15.41 -31.89 -13.72
CA ASP A 446 16.30 -32.95 -13.23
C ASP A 446 16.34 -33.01 -11.70
N GLU A 447 16.41 -31.86 -11.02
CA GLU A 447 16.33 -31.78 -9.56
C GLU A 447 14.99 -32.27 -9.01
N GLU A 448 13.87 -31.91 -9.66
CA GLU A 448 12.54 -32.40 -9.26
C GLU A 448 12.41 -33.91 -9.48
N ILE A 449 12.90 -34.44 -10.60
CA ILE A 449 12.93 -35.89 -10.86
C ILE A 449 13.72 -36.61 -9.76
N GLN A 450 14.91 -36.11 -9.41
CA GLN A 450 15.70 -36.70 -8.33
C GLN A 450 15.01 -36.62 -6.97
N LYS A 451 14.29 -35.54 -6.68
CA LYS A 451 13.51 -35.41 -5.44
C LYS A 451 12.35 -36.40 -5.40
N LEU A 452 11.58 -36.50 -6.49
CA LEU A 452 10.48 -37.46 -6.62
C LEU A 452 10.94 -38.90 -6.46
N LYS A 453 12.09 -39.27 -7.04
CA LYS A 453 12.70 -40.60 -6.84
C LYS A 453 13.01 -40.88 -5.36
N ARG A 454 13.59 -39.91 -4.65
CA ARG A 454 13.87 -40.04 -3.21
C ARG A 454 12.60 -40.16 -2.36
N ASP A 455 11.57 -39.41 -2.69
CA ASP A 455 10.30 -39.46 -1.97
C ASP A 455 9.53 -40.76 -2.25
N LEU A 456 9.60 -41.27 -3.49
CA LEU A 456 9.07 -42.58 -3.86
C LEU A 456 9.77 -43.70 -3.06
N GLN A 457 11.11 -43.69 -2.97
CA GLN A 457 11.86 -44.62 -2.14
C GLN A 457 11.44 -44.58 -0.66
N LYS A 458 11.20 -43.38 -0.09
CA LYS A 458 10.71 -43.25 1.29
C LYS A 458 9.31 -43.84 1.47
N LEU A 459 8.43 -43.66 0.50
CA LEU A 459 7.08 -44.23 0.54
C LEU A 459 7.11 -45.75 0.43
N GLU A 460 7.99 -46.29 -0.41
CA GLU A 460 8.23 -47.74 -0.50
C GLU A 460 8.72 -48.30 0.84
N MET A 461 9.72 -47.68 1.48
CA MET A 461 10.18 -48.11 2.81
C MET A 461 9.08 -48.04 3.87
N ARG A 462 8.21 -47.02 3.83
CA ARG A 462 7.05 -46.92 4.73
C ARG A 462 6.03 -48.02 4.47
N ARG A 463 5.77 -48.34 3.21
CA ARG A 463 4.90 -49.46 2.83
C ARG A 463 5.46 -50.80 3.32
N GLU A 464 6.75 -51.04 3.13
CA GLU A 464 7.42 -52.28 3.59
C GLU A 464 7.41 -52.41 5.11
N SER A 465 7.69 -51.32 5.84
CA SER A 465 7.63 -51.32 7.30
C SER A 465 6.20 -51.52 7.84
N GLN A 466 5.18 -50.98 7.16
CA GLN A 466 3.78 -51.28 7.48
C GLN A 466 3.42 -52.73 7.18
N ALA A 467 3.89 -53.30 6.07
CA ALA A 467 3.67 -54.70 5.73
C ALA A 467 4.31 -55.64 6.78
N ARG A 468 5.56 -55.37 7.18
CA ARG A 468 6.26 -56.11 8.24
C ARG A 468 5.55 -56.01 9.61
N ARG A 469 5.01 -54.84 9.95
CA ARG A 469 4.20 -54.67 11.18
C ARG A 469 2.92 -55.50 11.15
N ARG A 470 2.24 -55.57 10.01
CA ARG A 470 1.01 -56.39 9.85
C ARG A 470 1.29 -57.89 9.94
N THR A 471 2.41 -58.36 9.38
CA THR A 471 2.82 -59.78 9.53
C THR A 471 3.28 -60.12 10.94
N ALA A 472 3.91 -59.17 11.65
CA ALA A 472 4.32 -59.39 13.04
C ALA A 472 3.13 -59.43 14.02
N SER A 473 2.06 -58.67 13.76
CA SER A 473 0.84 -58.75 14.57
C SER A 473 0.07 -60.06 14.34
N SER A 474 0.07 -60.60 13.11
CA SER A 474 -0.62 -61.88 12.86
C SER A 474 0.10 -63.09 13.46
N THR A 475 1.43 -63.04 13.60
CA THR A 475 2.21 -64.10 14.27
C THR A 475 2.25 -63.98 15.80
N GLY A 476 1.88 -62.81 16.35
CA GLY A 476 1.81 -62.60 17.80
C GLY A 476 0.57 -63.22 18.43
N ASP A 477 -0.55 -63.29 17.69
CA ASP A 477 -1.80 -63.90 18.17
C ASP A 477 -1.78 -65.44 18.12
N GLU A 478 -0.82 -66.07 17.42
CA GLU A 478 -0.68 -67.54 17.32
C GLU A 478 0.15 -68.16 18.46
N HIS A 479 0.65 -67.37 19.42
CA HIS A 479 1.39 -67.86 20.59
C HIS A 479 0.67 -67.68 21.93
N ASP A 480 -0.53 -67.08 21.94
CA ASP A 480 -1.38 -66.91 23.13
C ASP A 480 -2.71 -67.72 23.05
N SER A 481 -2.76 -68.80 22.26
CA SER A 481 -3.88 -69.76 22.23
C SER A 481 -3.47 -71.16 22.68
#